data_AF-A0A3Q8US19-F1
#
_entry.id   AF-A0A3Q8US19-F1
#
_cell.length_a   1.000
_cell.length_b   1.000
_cell.length_c   1.000
_cell.angle_alpha   90.00
_cell.angle_beta   90.00
_cell.angle_gamma   90.00
#
_symmetry.space_group_name_H-M   'P 1'
#
loop_
_entity.id
_entity.type
_entity.pdbx_description
1 polymer ?
#
loop_
_entity_poly.entity_id
_entity_poly.type
_entity_poly.pdbx_seq_one_letter_code
_entity_poly.pdbx_strand_id
1 'polypeptide(L)' 'MLSRRLEDRLLADARRRIAKMSTDSAREYSISVWAYGMRVAENPSEHLEDDLGEMDMALATLQAVRERLAGD' A
#
# COMPACT_ATOMS: atom_id res chain seq x y z
N MET A 1 6.27 12.49 -11.04
CA MET A 1 6.36 12.68 -9.58
C MET A 1 4.96 13.00 -9.10
N LEU A 2 4.33 12.08 -8.38
CA LEU A 2 3.08 12.42 -7.70
C LEU A 2 3.38 13.56 -6.74
N SER A 3 2.43 14.48 -6.58
CA SER A 3 2.61 15.54 -5.59
C SER A 3 2.78 14.87 -4.22
N ARG A 4 3.77 15.27 -3.44
CA ARG A 4 4.01 14.79 -2.05
C ARG A 4 2.71 14.71 -1.21
N ARG A 5 1.75 15.60 -1.50
CA ARG A 5 0.41 15.62 -0.90
C ARG A 5 -0.45 14.37 -1.17
N LEU A 6 -0.30 13.73 -2.33
CA LEU A 6 -1.01 12.51 -2.68
C LEU A 6 -0.44 11.31 -1.94
N GLU A 7 0.89 11.17 -1.92
CA GLU A 7 1.59 10.16 -1.12
C GLU A 7 1.22 10.25 0.37
N ASP A 8 1.24 11.47 0.93
CA ASP A 8 0.84 11.70 2.33
C ASP A 8 -0.62 11.29 2.60
N ARG A 9 -1.53 11.53 1.64
CA ARG A 9 -2.94 11.14 1.75
C ARG A 9 -3.13 9.63 1.68
N LEU A 10 -2.47 8.97 0.73
CA LEU A 10 -2.52 7.50 0.58
C LEU A 10 -1.98 6.82 1.85
N LEU A 11 -0.85 7.31 2.37
CA LEU A 11 -0.26 6.79 3.60
C LEU A 11 -1.16 7.02 4.82
N ALA A 12 -1.75 8.21 4.95
CA ALA A 12 -2.69 8.50 6.03
C ALA A 12 -3.92 7.59 5.99
N ASP A 13 -4.45 7.31 4.80
CA ASP A 13 -5.58 6.40 4.63
C ASP A 13 -5.21 4.95 4.96
N ALA A 14 -4.09 4.48 4.43
CA ALA A 14 -3.54 3.17 4.75
C ALA A 14 -3.36 2.98 6.26
N ARG A 15 -2.75 3.95 6.96
CA ARG A 15 -2.60 3.92 8.42
C ARG A 15 -3.93 3.77 9.14
N ARG A 16 -4.96 4.53 8.74
CA ARG A 16 -6.31 4.44 9.34
C ARG A 16 -6.93 3.05 9.14
N ARG A 17 -6.69 2.42 7.99
CA ARG A 17 -7.17 1.07 7.69
C ARG A 17 -6.44 0.02 8.53
N ILE A 18 -5.11 0.07 8.55
CA ILE A 18 -4.27 -0.87 9.30
C ILE A 18 -4.51 -0.77 10.82
N ALA A 19 -4.75 0.44 11.35
CA ALA A 19 -5.03 0.63 12.78
C ALA A 19 -6.29 -0.10 13.28
N LYS A 20 -7.21 -0.48 12.39
CA LYS A 20 -8.42 -1.25 12.73
C LYS A 20 -8.21 -2.77 12.65
N MET A 21 -7.03 -3.22 12.22
CA MET A 21 -6.69 -4.64 12.07
C MET A 21 -5.90 -5.13 13.29
N SER A 22 -6.02 -6.41 13.60
CA SER A 22 -5.07 -7.07 14.50
C SER A 22 -3.69 -7.16 13.84
N THR A 23 -2.65 -7.37 14.63
CA THR A 23 -1.27 -7.53 14.17
C THR A 23 -1.12 -8.67 13.14
N ASP A 24 -1.79 -9.81 13.39
CA ASP A 24 -1.78 -10.94 12.46
C ASP A 24 -2.53 -10.64 11.15
N SER A 25 -3.71 -10.02 11.22
CA SER A 25 -4.44 -9.61 10.02
C SER A 25 -3.69 -8.56 9.19
N ALA A 26 -2.99 -7.62 9.84
CA ALA A 26 -2.14 -6.66 9.14
C ALA A 26 -0.97 -7.35 8.42
N ARG A 27 -0.36 -8.37 9.04
CA ARG A 27 0.69 -9.19 8.43
C ARG A 27 0.17 -9.95 7.22
N GLU A 28 -0.93 -10.67 7.35
CA GLU A 28 -1.56 -11.41 6.24
C GLU A 28 -1.95 -10.47 5.09
N TYR A 29 -2.50 -9.31 5.43
CA TYR A 29 -2.88 -8.30 4.44
C TYR A 29 -1.66 -7.78 3.66
N SER A 30 -0.50 -7.59 4.31
CA SER A 30 0.72 -7.14 3.62
C SER A 30 1.21 -8.13 2.55
N ILE A 31 1.03 -9.43 2.77
CA ILE A 31 1.40 -10.46 1.78
C ILE A 31 0.53 -10.31 0.53
N SER A 32 -0.78 -10.14 0.70
CA SER A 32 -1.73 -9.95 -0.40
C SER A 32 -1.44 -8.66 -1.19
N VAL A 33 -1.14 -7.56 -0.48
CA VAL A 33 -0.81 -6.27 -1.10
C VAL A 33 0.50 -6.34 -1.88
N TRP A 34 1.51 -7.03 -1.35
CA TRP A 34 2.78 -7.23 -2.06
C TRP A 34 2.59 -8.04 -3.33
N ALA A 35 1.86 -9.16 -3.27
CA ALA A 35 1.55 -9.97 -4.44
C ALA A 35 0.79 -9.17 -5.52
N TYR A 36 -0.14 -8.30 -5.09
CA TYR A 36 -0.84 -7.40 -5.99
C TYR A 36 0.11 -6.41 -6.69
N GLY A 37 0.96 -5.70 -5.92
CA GLY A 37 1.91 -4.73 -6.47
C GLY A 37 2.90 -5.37 -7.46
N MET A 38 3.36 -6.60 -7.16
CA MET A 38 4.20 -7.37 -8.08
C MET A 38 3.46 -7.68 -9.39
N ARG A 39 2.19 -8.10 -9.31
CA ARG A 39 1.38 -8.39 -10.51
C ARG A 39 1.21 -7.16 -11.39
N VAL A 40 0.94 -5.99 -10.80
CA VAL A 40 0.81 -4.71 -11.53
C VAL A 40 2.14 -4.32 -12.17
N ALA A 41 3.25 -4.48 -11.46
CA ALA A 41 4.58 -4.17 -11.98
C ALA A 41 5.03 -5.10 -13.12
N GLU A 42 4.67 -6.39 -13.05
CA GLU A 42 5.02 -7.40 -14.06
C GLU A 42 4.13 -7.33 -15.32
N ASN A 43 2.88 -6.91 -15.15
CA ASN A 43 1.90 -6.82 -16.25
C ASN A 43 1.24 -5.44 -16.26
N PRO A 44 1.99 -4.36 -16.56
CA PRO A 44 1.40 -3.04 -16.72
C PRO A 44 0.39 -3.08 -17.87
N SER A 45 -0.80 -2.58 -17.59
CA SER A 45 -1.88 -2.46 -18.57
C SER A 45 -1.61 -1.30 -19.54
N GLU A 46 -2.49 -1.12 -20.53
CA GLU A 46 -2.45 0.06 -21.40
C GLU A 46 -2.76 1.37 -20.62
N HIS A 47 -3.28 1.26 -19.39
CA HIS A 47 -3.63 2.37 -18.50
C HIS A 47 -2.53 2.62 -17.45
N LEU A 48 -1.34 3.02 -17.92
CA LEU A 48 -0.16 3.26 -17.07
C LEU A 48 -0.40 4.23 -15.90
N GLU A 49 -1.29 5.21 -16.05
CA GLU A 49 -1.61 6.14 -14.95
C GLU A 49 -2.37 5.45 -13.80
N ASP A 50 -3.28 4.52 -14.13
CA ASP A 50 -4.01 3.75 -13.14
C ASP A 50 -3.07 2.77 -12.44
N ASP A 51 -2.22 2.06 -13.20
CA ASP A 51 -1.23 1.12 -12.65
C ASP A 51 -0.25 1.80 -11.70
N LEU A 52 0.20 3.02 -12.02
CA LEU A 52 1.05 3.81 -11.13
C LEU A 52 0.32 4.15 -9.83
N GLY A 53 -0.94 4.59 -9.91
CA GLY A 53 -1.77 4.88 -8.73
C GLY A 53 -2.02 3.64 -7.87
N GLU A 54 -2.21 2.48 -8.50
CA GLU A 54 -2.34 1.19 -7.83
C GLU A 54 -1.04 0.76 -7.12
N MET A 55 0.11 0.97 -7.76
CA MET A 55 1.42 0.76 -7.14
C MET A 55 1.66 1.68 -5.95
N ASP A 56 1.32 2.98 -6.08
CA ASP A 56 1.47 3.94 -4.97
C ASP A 56 0.61 3.56 -3.77
N MET A 57 -0.63 3.11 -4.02
CA MET A 57 -1.53 2.63 -2.98
C MET A 57 -0.97 1.38 -2.30
N ALA A 58 -0.41 0.44 -3.07
CA ALA A 58 0.21 -0.76 -2.53
C ALA A 58 1.43 -0.41 -1.65
N LEU A 59 2.31 0.48 -2.12
CA LEU A 59 3.49 0.94 -1.38
C LEU A 59 3.11 1.65 -0.07
N ALA A 60 2.15 2.58 -0.13
CA ALA A 60 1.64 3.29 1.05
C ALA A 60 1.05 2.31 2.09
N THR A 61 0.37 1.26 1.62
CA THR A 61 -0.19 0.21 2.47
C THR A 61 0.88 -0.63 3.14
N LEU A 62 1.89 -1.08 2.40
CA LEU A 62 3.02 -1.83 2.96
C LEU A 62 3.80 -0.99 3.98
N GLN A 63 4.00 0.30 3.70
CA GLN A 63 4.63 1.21 4.66
C GLN A 63 3.81 1.31 5.95
N ALA A 64 2.49 1.49 5.86
CA ALA A 64 1.62 1.58 7.03
C ALA A 64 1.65 0.30 7.88
N VAL A 65 1.66 -0.89 7.24
CA VAL A 65 1.82 -2.16 7.97
C VAL A 65 3.17 -2.24 8.66
N ARG A 66 4.27 -1.90 7.96
CA ARG A 66 5.62 -1.92 8.54
C ARG A 66 5.71 -1.01 9.78
N GLU A 67 5.18 0.20 9.70
CA GLU A 67 5.17 1.15 10.83
C GLU A 67 4.34 0.60 12.00
N ARG A 68 3.20 -0.03 11.73
CA ARG A 68 2.35 -0.66 12.77
C ARG A 68 3.08 -1.79 13.48
N LEU A 69 3.75 -2.67 12.73
CA LEU A 69 4.45 -3.85 13.25
C LEU A 69 5.77 -3.50 13.96
N ALA A 70 6.39 -2.37 13.61
CA ALA A 70 7.59 -1.88 14.28
C ALA A 70 7.29 -1.13 15.60
N GLY A 71 6.03 -0.73 15.81
CA GLY A 71 5.56 -0.03 17.01
C GLY A 71 4.75 -0.88 17.98
N ASP A 72 4.46 -2.15 17.64
CA ASP A 72 3.98 -3.20 18.58
C ASP A 72 5.18 -3.84 19.29
#